data_AF-H3H3N2-F1
#
_entry.id   AF-H3H3N2-F1
#
_cell.length_a   1.000
_cell.length_b   1.000
_cell.length_c   1.000
_cell.angle_alpha   90.00
_cell.angle_beta   90.00
_cell.angle_gamma   90.00
#
_symmetry.space_group_name_H-M   'P 1'
#
loop_
_entity.id
_entity.type
_entity.pdbx_description
1 polymer ?
#
loop_
_entity_poly.entity_id
_entity_poly.type
_entity_poly.pdbx_seq_one_letter_code
_entity_poly.pdbx_strand_id
1 'polypeptide(L)'
;MSANARKQQEEDIERLVKCRLRSEIEARKAVESTMKRAVQEARELKKELVLLRQEKEELRSAARKEPTHYGRKGSPGSSRDNQTAKQGSNKAVDLKLRQQIQTLTARNAALEASTLQQVSDVEAEKAAVTAQSSADLEEKEQEIAALRDELKKTKLVIDETKRKCQKMLKEKREEAQRALQENEQLARCAKTLQGQLALLPQLKKQLEHAKEKRADAAEVWQKKLEQRDQAFLREEEVGKQKLAESAAQIAELMEDKHDLQAKLEQLERKLWEVANDHQTESRHENQRLSKLEITTKQLQEKVLAAEAAAREAEQAQVVARETQEQETRLRQLAEDAADAVEARAEKAEHDLAEAQTQLGRLEEALQARGVTLDYLLTQQTPISTAGRRLPTNGRANTNSTMRKPFAATSTRRGTIGTKVASKARCSTRIEFASNNEDERDR
;
A
#
# COMPACT_ATOMS: atom_id res chain seq x y z
N MET A 1 9.73 -19.95 -2.75
CA MET A 1 10.92 -20.39 -3.51
C MET A 1 12.00 -20.80 -2.54
N SER A 2 12.48 -22.05 -2.58
CA SER A 2 13.59 -22.50 -1.71
C SER A 2 14.93 -21.88 -2.14
N ALA A 3 15.86 -21.67 -1.20
CA ALA A 3 17.19 -21.13 -1.48
C ALA A 3 17.95 -21.96 -2.53
N ASN A 4 17.84 -23.30 -2.46
CA ASN A 4 18.48 -24.21 -3.42
C ASN A 4 17.96 -24.00 -4.86
N ALA A 5 16.70 -23.62 -5.04
CA ALA A 5 16.13 -23.34 -6.36
C ALA A 5 16.67 -22.02 -6.96
N ARG A 6 16.93 -21.00 -6.11
CA ARG A 6 17.60 -19.76 -6.56
C ARG A 6 19.04 -20.05 -6.98
N LYS A 7 19.80 -20.77 -6.16
CA LYS A 7 21.19 -21.16 -6.46
C LYS A 7 21.30 -21.96 -7.76
N GLN A 8 20.40 -22.92 -8.00
CA GLN A 8 20.37 -23.66 -9.27
C GLN A 8 20.09 -22.76 -10.47
N GLN A 9 19.15 -21.82 -10.33
CA GLN A 9 18.83 -20.84 -11.39
C GLN A 9 20.02 -19.90 -11.67
N GLU A 10 20.75 -19.47 -10.65
CA GLU A 10 21.97 -18.67 -10.77
C GLU A 10 23.10 -19.43 -11.49
N GLU A 11 23.33 -20.69 -11.11
CA GLU A 11 24.29 -21.59 -11.78
C GLU A 11 23.91 -21.88 -13.25
N ASP A 12 22.61 -21.97 -13.56
CA ASP A 12 22.11 -22.18 -14.93
C ASP A 12 22.29 -20.92 -15.80
N ILE A 13 22.00 -19.73 -15.24
CA ILE A 13 22.25 -18.45 -15.90
C ILE A 13 23.76 -18.27 -16.16
N GLU A 14 24.61 -18.56 -15.18
CA GLU A 14 26.06 -18.43 -15.33
C GLU A 14 26.62 -19.39 -16.40
N ARG A 15 26.13 -20.64 -16.44
CA ARG A 15 26.44 -21.60 -17.52
C ARG A 15 25.98 -21.10 -18.88
N LEU A 16 24.78 -20.54 -19.00
CA LEU A 16 24.26 -19.97 -20.25
C LEU A 16 25.12 -18.80 -20.74
N VAL A 17 25.50 -17.88 -19.86
CA VAL A 17 26.36 -16.72 -20.17
C VAL A 17 27.75 -17.19 -20.63
N LYS A 18 28.37 -18.13 -19.91
CA LYS A 18 29.67 -18.71 -20.28
C LYS A 18 29.63 -19.41 -21.66
N CYS A 19 28.52 -20.07 -22.00
CA CYS A 19 28.35 -20.68 -23.33
C CYS A 19 28.12 -19.65 -24.44
N ARG A 20 27.29 -18.62 -24.22
CA ARG A 20 27.11 -17.52 -25.18
C ARG A 20 28.42 -16.79 -25.47
N LEU A 21 29.19 -16.45 -24.44
CA LEU A 21 30.47 -15.75 -24.59
C LEU A 21 31.51 -16.57 -25.38
N ARG A 22 31.59 -17.89 -25.16
CA ARG A 22 32.45 -18.78 -25.95
C ARG A 22 32.04 -18.81 -27.43
N SER A 23 30.74 -19.00 -27.70
CA SER A 23 30.21 -19.02 -29.06
C SER A 23 30.44 -17.68 -29.78
N GLU A 24 30.32 -16.56 -29.08
CA GLU A 24 30.60 -15.23 -29.64
C GLU A 24 32.10 -15.04 -29.96
N ILE A 25 33.00 -15.48 -29.08
CA ILE A 25 34.45 -15.46 -29.32
C ILE A 25 34.83 -16.35 -30.51
N GLU A 26 34.21 -17.51 -30.66
CA GLU A 26 34.41 -18.41 -31.80
C GLU A 26 33.88 -17.81 -33.11
N ALA A 27 32.69 -17.20 -33.09
CA ALA A 27 32.14 -16.47 -34.24
C ALA A 27 33.03 -15.28 -34.66
N ARG A 28 33.49 -14.47 -33.70
CA ARG A 28 34.45 -13.38 -33.94
C ARG A 28 35.75 -13.89 -34.58
N LYS A 29 36.32 -15.00 -34.09
CA LYS A 29 37.50 -15.64 -34.67
C LYS A 29 37.26 -16.19 -36.09
N ALA A 30 36.08 -16.77 -36.35
CA ALA A 30 35.72 -17.27 -37.68
C ALA A 30 35.60 -16.13 -38.70
N VAL A 31 34.98 -15.00 -38.31
CA VAL A 31 34.90 -13.78 -39.12
C VAL A 31 36.29 -13.19 -39.35
N GLU A 32 37.13 -13.07 -38.31
CA GLU A 32 38.50 -12.56 -38.43
C GLU A 32 39.37 -13.43 -39.36
N SER A 33 39.26 -14.76 -39.26
CA SER A 33 39.95 -15.72 -40.15
C SER A 33 39.49 -15.58 -41.61
N THR A 34 38.18 -15.46 -41.83
CA THR A 34 37.59 -15.27 -43.16
C THR A 34 38.01 -13.93 -43.78
N MET A 35 38.02 -12.85 -42.98
CA MET A 35 38.51 -11.54 -43.40
C MET A 35 40.01 -11.56 -43.74
N LYS A 36 40.84 -12.25 -42.94
CA LYS A 36 42.27 -12.42 -43.24
C LYS A 36 42.49 -13.15 -44.57
N ARG A 37 41.72 -14.20 -44.85
CA ARG A 37 41.77 -14.91 -46.14
C ARG A 37 41.36 -14.00 -47.30
N ALA A 38 40.22 -13.31 -47.20
CA ALA A 38 39.75 -12.39 -48.23
C ALA A 38 40.74 -11.25 -48.51
N VAL A 39 41.47 -10.77 -47.48
CA VAL A 39 42.55 -9.78 -47.64
C VAL A 39 43.80 -10.37 -48.29
N GLN A 40 44.07 -11.66 -48.15
CA GLN A 40 45.14 -12.36 -48.89
C GLN A 40 44.75 -12.58 -50.36
N GLU A 41 43.57 -13.13 -50.62
CA GLU A 41 42.99 -13.32 -51.96
C GLU A 41 42.95 -11.98 -52.73
N ALA A 42 42.47 -10.90 -52.11
CA ALA A 42 42.47 -9.56 -52.72
C ALA A 42 43.88 -8.99 -52.98
N ARG A 43 44.90 -9.39 -52.22
CA ARG A 43 46.31 -9.04 -52.49
C ARG A 43 46.89 -9.86 -53.63
N GLU A 44 46.43 -11.10 -53.82
CA GLU A 44 46.89 -11.99 -54.88
C GLU A 44 46.25 -11.63 -56.22
N LEU A 45 44.92 -11.45 -56.26
CA LEU A 45 44.22 -10.85 -57.39
C LEU A 45 44.82 -9.49 -57.79
N LYS A 46 45.27 -8.66 -56.83
CA LYS A 46 45.96 -7.40 -57.13
C LYS A 46 47.34 -7.59 -57.79
N LYS A 47 48.07 -8.67 -57.51
CA LYS A 47 49.32 -9.01 -58.22
C LYS A 47 49.01 -9.47 -59.65
N GLU A 48 48.05 -10.37 -59.81
CA GLU A 48 47.61 -10.87 -61.11
C GLU A 48 47.11 -9.74 -62.02
N LEU A 49 46.32 -8.80 -61.49
CA LEU A 49 45.86 -7.61 -62.23
C LEU A 49 47.00 -6.62 -62.58
N VAL A 50 48.19 -6.74 -61.96
CA VAL A 50 49.39 -6.01 -62.39
C VAL A 50 50.12 -6.77 -63.50
N LEU A 51 50.29 -8.09 -63.36
CA LEU A 51 50.89 -8.93 -64.40
C LEU A 51 50.09 -8.86 -65.71
N LEU A 52 48.77 -9.05 -65.65
CA LEU A 52 47.86 -8.93 -66.81
C LEU A 52 47.85 -7.52 -67.43
N ARG A 53 48.27 -6.48 -66.70
CA ARG A 53 48.48 -5.13 -67.26
C ARG A 53 49.84 -4.99 -67.94
N GLN A 54 50.88 -5.65 -67.42
CA GLN A 54 52.20 -5.71 -68.04
C GLN A 54 52.16 -6.52 -69.34
N GLU A 55 51.63 -7.76 -69.29
CA GLU A 55 51.41 -8.62 -70.47
C GLU A 55 50.60 -7.91 -71.56
N LYS A 56 49.56 -7.16 -71.19
CA LYS A 56 48.75 -6.38 -72.13
C LYS A 56 49.53 -5.24 -72.82
N GLU A 57 50.52 -4.66 -72.13
CA GLU A 57 51.39 -3.62 -72.71
C GLU A 57 52.54 -4.23 -73.53
N GLU A 58 53.04 -5.39 -73.13
CA GLU A 58 53.98 -6.19 -73.92
C GLU A 58 53.35 -6.67 -75.22
N LEU A 59 52.11 -7.17 -75.20
CA LEU A 59 51.35 -7.54 -76.41
C LEU A 59 51.08 -6.32 -77.32
N ARG A 60 50.78 -5.14 -76.77
CA ARG A 60 50.70 -3.87 -77.54
C ARG A 60 52.04 -3.49 -78.16
N SER A 61 53.15 -3.84 -77.52
CA SER A 61 54.52 -3.55 -77.98
C SER A 61 54.99 -4.54 -79.05
N ALA A 62 54.60 -5.81 -78.93
CA ALA A 62 54.85 -6.87 -79.91
C ALA A 62 54.05 -6.63 -81.21
N ALA A 63 52.78 -6.25 -81.10
CA ALA A 63 51.91 -5.90 -82.23
C ALA A 63 52.38 -4.68 -83.08
N ARG A 64 53.53 -4.10 -82.76
CA ARG A 64 54.19 -3.02 -83.51
C ARG A 64 55.49 -3.46 -84.21
N LYS A 65 55.85 -4.76 -84.24
CA LYS A 65 57.15 -5.26 -84.76
C LYS A 65 57.07 -6.67 -85.41
N GLU A 66 56.91 -6.77 -86.74
CA GLU A 66 56.94 -8.07 -87.50
C GLU A 66 57.13 -7.90 -89.05
N PRO A 67 58.06 -8.61 -89.74
CA PRO A 67 58.23 -8.65 -91.22
C PRO A 67 58.53 -10.06 -91.89
N THR A 68 58.50 -10.22 -93.24
CA THR A 68 58.27 -11.55 -93.95
C THR A 68 59.10 -11.83 -95.27
N HIS A 69 59.58 -13.08 -95.62
CA HIS A 69 60.20 -13.49 -96.96
C HIS A 69 60.42 -15.04 -97.37
N TYR A 70 61.13 -15.40 -98.51
CA TYR A 70 61.20 -16.71 -99.31
C TYR A 70 62.64 -17.14 -99.87
N GLY A 71 63.07 -18.18 -100.69
CA GLY A 71 62.67 -19.32 -101.62
C GLY A 71 63.94 -20.24 -102.04
N ARG A 72 64.17 -21.16 -103.06
CA ARG A 72 63.54 -21.83 -104.28
C ARG A 72 64.11 -23.28 -104.75
N LYS A 73 64.67 -23.57 -105.99
CA LYS A 73 65.07 -24.93 -106.64
C LYS A 73 66.09 -24.90 -107.88
N GLY A 74 66.80 -26.00 -108.36
CA GLY A 74 67.63 -26.11 -109.68
C GLY A 74 68.47 -27.43 -110.07
N SER A 75 69.01 -27.71 -111.35
CA SER A 75 69.62 -29.04 -111.90
C SER A 75 70.57 -29.08 -113.23
N PRO A 76 71.25 -30.23 -113.70
CA PRO A 76 72.39 -30.35 -114.74
C PRO A 76 72.36 -31.33 -116.05
N GLY A 77 73.49 -31.71 -116.79
CA GLY A 77 73.61 -32.52 -118.11
C GLY A 77 74.99 -33.21 -118.64
N SER A 78 75.13 -33.76 -119.91
CA SER A 78 76.32 -34.54 -120.60
C SER A 78 76.32 -34.56 -122.21
N SER A 79 77.06 -35.22 -123.20
CA SER A 79 78.13 -36.29 -123.55
C SER A 79 78.53 -36.24 -125.13
N ARG A 80 79.31 -37.00 -126.01
CA ARG A 80 80.35 -38.14 -126.27
C ARG A 80 80.93 -38.04 -127.78
N ASP A 81 81.62 -38.86 -128.68
CA ASP A 81 82.21 -40.26 -128.96
C ASP A 81 83.06 -40.49 -130.34
N ASN A 82 83.75 -41.66 -130.61
CA ASN A 82 84.29 -42.35 -131.92
C ASN A 82 85.62 -41.96 -132.75
N GLN A 83 86.26 -42.69 -133.76
CA GLN A 83 86.62 -44.13 -134.15
C GLN A 83 87.45 -44.38 -135.54
N THR A 84 88.16 -45.54 -135.81
CA THR A 84 88.69 -46.22 -137.11
C THR A 84 90.12 -45.88 -137.76
N ALA A 85 90.86 -46.48 -138.78
CA ALA A 85 90.99 -47.65 -139.79
C ALA A 85 92.45 -47.65 -140.52
N LYS A 86 93.06 -48.39 -141.54
CA LYS A 86 93.09 -49.65 -142.45
C LYS A 86 94.40 -49.65 -143.42
N GLN A 87 94.85 -50.51 -144.42
CA GLN A 87 94.86 -51.97 -144.89
C GLN A 87 95.54 -52.31 -146.34
N GLY A 88 96.50 -53.28 -146.61
CA GLY A 88 96.67 -54.07 -147.92
C GLY A 88 98.04 -54.46 -148.70
N SER A 89 98.16 -55.70 -149.28
CA SER A 89 99.02 -56.17 -150.47
C SER A 89 100.17 -57.27 -150.35
N ASN A 90 100.92 -57.66 -151.44
CA ASN A 90 101.79 -58.90 -151.59
C ASN A 90 102.90 -58.94 -152.75
N LYS A 91 103.66 -60.08 -152.93
CA LYS A 91 104.78 -60.48 -153.88
C LYS A 91 106.24 -60.01 -153.55
N ALA A 92 107.33 -60.82 -153.61
CA ALA A 92 107.54 -62.26 -153.87
C ALA A 92 108.74 -62.91 -153.10
N VAL A 93 108.48 -64.09 -152.52
CA VAL A 93 109.35 -65.12 -151.90
C VAL A 93 110.63 -64.73 -151.13
N ASP A 94 111.79 -64.47 -151.73
CA ASP A 94 113.04 -64.41 -150.93
C ASP A 94 113.17 -63.15 -150.07
N LEU A 95 112.73 -61.99 -150.58
CA LEU A 95 112.52 -60.82 -149.73
C LEU A 95 111.44 -61.08 -148.68
N LYS A 96 110.46 -61.98 -148.93
CA LYS A 96 109.47 -62.34 -147.91
C LYS A 96 110.09 -63.00 -146.71
N LEU A 97 111.21 -63.71 -146.75
CA LEU A 97 111.73 -64.36 -145.54
C LEU A 97 112.33 -63.32 -144.57
N ARG A 98 113.13 -62.36 -145.08
CA ARG A 98 113.63 -61.24 -144.25
C ARG A 98 112.52 -60.26 -143.86
N GLN A 99 111.57 -59.98 -144.76
CA GLN A 99 110.39 -59.19 -144.41
C GLN A 99 109.43 -59.95 -143.47
N GLN A 100 109.36 -61.28 -143.48
CA GLN A 100 108.61 -62.07 -142.50
C GLN A 100 109.28 -61.97 -141.14
N ILE A 101 110.61 -62.08 -141.04
CA ILE A 101 111.29 -61.85 -139.76
C ILE A 101 111.02 -60.42 -139.28
N GLN A 102 111.21 -59.40 -140.10
CA GLN A 102 110.93 -58.01 -139.70
C GLN A 102 109.45 -57.75 -139.38
N THR A 103 108.49 -58.32 -140.11
CA THR A 103 107.05 -58.16 -139.82
C THR A 103 106.56 -59.04 -138.68
N LEU A 104 107.22 -60.17 -138.37
CA LEU A 104 106.97 -60.97 -137.17
C LEU A 104 107.59 -60.29 -135.95
N THR A 105 108.78 -59.69 -136.05
CA THR A 105 109.36 -58.85 -134.99
C THR A 105 108.52 -57.59 -134.75
N ALA A 106 108.11 -56.88 -135.80
CA ALA A 106 107.22 -55.72 -135.67
C ALA A 106 105.83 -56.12 -135.16
N ARG A 107 105.32 -57.30 -135.54
CA ARG A 107 104.06 -57.85 -135.01
C ARG A 107 104.20 -58.31 -133.56
N ASN A 108 105.34 -58.86 -133.14
CA ASN A 108 105.60 -59.18 -131.74
C ASN A 108 105.73 -57.90 -130.93
N ALA A 109 106.50 -56.90 -131.36
CA ALA A 109 106.57 -55.60 -130.68
C ALA A 109 105.20 -54.90 -130.62
N ALA A 110 104.36 -55.01 -131.67
CA ALA A 110 103.00 -54.49 -131.65
C ALA A 110 102.04 -55.32 -130.78
N LEU A 111 102.25 -56.63 -130.66
CA LEU A 111 101.50 -57.50 -129.75
C LEU A 111 101.92 -57.26 -128.29
N GLU A 112 103.22 -57.09 -128.02
CA GLU A 112 103.78 -56.73 -126.71
C GLU A 112 103.32 -55.34 -126.28
N ALA A 113 103.34 -54.35 -127.18
CA ALA A 113 102.73 -53.04 -126.92
C ALA A 113 101.21 -53.14 -126.72
N SER A 114 100.50 -53.98 -127.50
CA SER A 114 99.07 -54.19 -127.34
C SER A 114 98.70 -54.95 -126.07
N THR A 115 99.53 -55.88 -125.58
CA THR A 115 99.28 -56.59 -124.31
C THR A 115 99.71 -55.76 -123.11
N LEU A 116 100.80 -54.98 -123.20
CA LEU A 116 101.14 -53.96 -122.21
C LEU A 116 100.04 -52.91 -122.09
N GLN A 117 99.48 -52.43 -123.21
CA GLN A 117 98.35 -51.51 -123.20
C GLN A 117 97.11 -52.17 -122.60
N GLN A 118 96.73 -53.38 -123.03
CA GLN A 118 95.59 -54.10 -122.45
C GLN A 118 95.75 -54.41 -120.95
N VAL A 119 96.97 -54.71 -120.49
CA VAL A 119 97.27 -54.88 -119.06
C VAL A 119 97.12 -53.53 -118.34
N SER A 120 97.69 -52.45 -118.86
CA SER A 120 97.55 -51.10 -118.28
C SER A 120 96.11 -50.62 -118.25
N ASP A 121 95.32 -50.89 -119.29
CA ASP A 121 93.90 -50.53 -119.37
C ASP A 121 93.09 -51.34 -118.35
N VAL A 122 93.31 -52.65 -118.26
CA VAL A 122 92.65 -53.53 -117.28
C VAL A 122 93.10 -53.23 -115.83
N GLU A 123 94.34 -52.80 -115.62
CA GLU A 123 94.82 -52.34 -114.31
C GLU A 123 94.23 -50.99 -113.93
N ALA A 124 94.08 -50.06 -114.88
CA ALA A 124 93.38 -48.79 -114.68
C ALA A 124 91.87 -49.00 -114.42
N GLU A 125 91.19 -49.86 -115.17
CA GLU A 125 89.79 -50.24 -114.95
C GLU A 125 89.62 -50.91 -113.58
N LYS A 126 90.50 -51.86 -113.21
CA LYS A 126 90.47 -52.47 -111.87
C LYS A 126 90.72 -51.44 -110.77
N ALA A 127 91.66 -50.52 -110.94
CA ALA A 127 91.91 -49.45 -109.98
C ALA A 127 90.69 -48.54 -109.82
N ALA A 128 90.04 -48.15 -110.93
CA ALA A 128 88.83 -47.34 -110.92
C ALA A 128 87.64 -48.06 -110.28
N VAL A 129 87.40 -49.33 -110.62
CA VAL A 129 86.35 -50.17 -110.01
C VAL A 129 86.62 -50.41 -108.53
N THR A 130 87.88 -50.63 -108.14
CA THR A 130 88.26 -50.79 -106.72
C THR A 130 88.01 -49.49 -105.96
N ALA A 131 88.46 -48.34 -106.50
CA ALA A 131 88.28 -47.03 -105.89
C ALA A 131 86.79 -46.64 -105.75
N GLN A 132 85.96 -46.94 -106.76
CA GLN A 132 84.52 -46.78 -106.68
C GLN A 132 83.94 -47.70 -105.59
N SER A 133 84.33 -48.98 -105.56
CA SER A 133 83.81 -49.92 -104.55
C SER A 133 84.22 -49.55 -103.12
N SER A 134 85.39 -48.93 -102.91
CA SER A 134 85.76 -48.38 -101.59
C SER A 134 84.96 -47.13 -101.24
N ALA A 135 84.69 -46.24 -102.20
CA ALA A 135 83.84 -45.07 -101.97
C ALA A 135 82.38 -45.46 -101.66
N ASP A 136 81.83 -46.44 -102.39
CA ASP A 136 80.51 -47.01 -102.16
C ASP A 136 80.43 -47.65 -100.76
N LEU A 137 81.48 -48.37 -100.34
CA LEU A 137 81.59 -48.94 -98.99
C LEU A 137 81.69 -47.86 -97.91
N GLU A 138 82.52 -46.83 -98.09
CA GLU A 138 82.61 -45.70 -97.15
C GLU A 138 81.28 -44.94 -97.01
N GLU A 139 80.53 -44.76 -98.11
CA GLU A 139 79.17 -44.20 -98.06
C GLU A 139 78.22 -45.10 -97.27
N LYS A 140 78.24 -46.43 -97.52
CA LYS A 140 77.41 -47.37 -96.76
C LYS A 140 77.81 -47.43 -95.28
N GLU A 141 79.09 -47.31 -94.93
CA GLU A 141 79.53 -47.26 -93.53
C GLU A 141 79.05 -45.98 -92.83
N GLN A 142 79.07 -44.84 -93.51
CA GLN A 142 78.51 -43.57 -93.00
C GLN A 142 76.98 -43.64 -92.85
N GLU A 143 76.26 -44.22 -93.80
CA GLU A 143 74.82 -44.47 -93.72
C GLU A 143 74.48 -45.40 -92.52
N ILE A 144 75.23 -46.49 -92.36
CA ILE A 144 75.09 -47.41 -91.22
C ILE A 144 75.39 -46.71 -89.89
N ALA A 145 76.38 -45.80 -89.83
CA ALA A 145 76.68 -45.00 -88.64
C ALA A 145 75.52 -44.03 -88.29
N ALA A 146 74.98 -43.33 -89.29
CA ALA A 146 73.84 -42.44 -89.11
C ALA A 146 72.60 -43.20 -88.60
N LEU A 147 72.25 -44.32 -89.24
CA LEU A 147 71.13 -45.18 -88.84
C LEU A 147 71.32 -45.76 -87.42
N ARG A 148 72.55 -46.10 -87.02
CA ARG A 148 72.86 -46.53 -85.64
C ARG A 148 72.63 -45.41 -84.63
N ASP A 149 72.89 -44.15 -84.98
CA ASP A 149 72.66 -43.00 -84.08
C ASP A 149 71.19 -42.57 -84.05
N GLU A 150 70.45 -42.69 -85.15
CA GLU A 150 68.98 -42.55 -85.14
C GLU A 150 68.31 -43.65 -84.30
N LEU A 151 68.82 -44.88 -84.36
CA LEU A 151 68.38 -45.98 -83.48
C LEU A 151 68.65 -45.69 -82.00
N LYS A 152 69.75 -44.99 -81.65
CA LYS A 152 70.01 -44.52 -80.27
C LYS A 152 69.03 -43.43 -79.86
N LYS A 153 68.84 -42.40 -80.71
CA LYS A 153 67.93 -41.26 -80.47
C LYS A 153 66.49 -41.73 -80.27
N THR A 154 65.98 -42.59 -81.16
CA THR A 154 64.62 -43.16 -81.06
C THR A 154 64.43 -44.01 -79.82
N LYS A 155 65.41 -44.84 -79.42
CA LYS A 155 65.36 -45.58 -78.14
C LYS A 155 65.26 -44.66 -76.93
N LEU A 156 66.04 -43.57 -76.87
CA LEU A 156 65.95 -42.59 -75.78
C LEU A 156 64.56 -41.92 -75.70
N VAL A 157 63.97 -41.56 -76.85
CA VAL A 157 62.60 -41.02 -76.93
C VAL A 157 61.56 -42.05 -76.49
N ILE A 158 61.72 -43.33 -76.86
CA ILE A 158 60.86 -44.43 -76.40
C ILE A 158 60.95 -44.60 -74.88
N ASP A 159 62.14 -44.60 -74.29
CA ASP A 159 62.30 -44.73 -72.83
C ASP A 159 61.83 -43.47 -72.08
N GLU A 160 61.94 -42.28 -72.64
CA GLU A 160 61.40 -41.06 -72.04
C GLU A 160 59.87 -40.99 -72.13
N THR A 161 59.27 -41.32 -73.28
CA THR A 161 57.81 -41.40 -73.42
C THR A 161 57.22 -42.50 -72.54
N LYS A 162 57.86 -43.67 -72.45
CA LYS A 162 57.53 -44.73 -71.50
C LYS A 162 57.54 -44.24 -70.04
N ARG A 163 58.57 -43.49 -69.64
CA ARG A 163 58.64 -42.86 -68.30
C ARG A 163 57.51 -41.82 -68.09
N LYS A 164 57.23 -40.97 -69.09
CA LYS A 164 56.12 -39.99 -69.04
C LYS A 164 54.75 -40.68 -68.91
N CYS A 165 54.48 -41.70 -69.72
CA CYS A 165 53.25 -42.49 -69.65
C CYS A 165 53.11 -43.24 -68.32
N GLN A 166 54.19 -43.81 -67.77
CA GLN A 166 54.18 -44.43 -66.45
C GLN A 166 53.93 -43.42 -65.32
N LYS A 167 54.47 -42.20 -65.42
CA LYS A 167 54.20 -41.11 -64.47
C LYS A 167 52.72 -40.69 -64.53
N MET A 168 52.20 -40.38 -65.73
CA MET A 168 50.79 -40.05 -65.95
C MET A 168 49.84 -41.14 -65.44
N LEU A 169 50.19 -42.42 -65.62
CA LEU A 169 49.39 -43.56 -65.10
C LEU A 169 49.39 -43.66 -63.57
N LYS A 170 50.42 -43.18 -62.87
CA LYS A 170 50.40 -43.06 -61.41
C LYS A 170 49.54 -41.87 -60.98
N GLU A 171 49.80 -40.70 -61.55
CA GLU A 171 49.09 -39.46 -61.23
C GLU A 171 47.57 -39.61 -61.44
N LYS A 172 47.13 -40.24 -62.54
CA LYS A 172 45.70 -40.51 -62.79
C LYS A 172 45.08 -41.56 -61.87
N ARG A 173 45.86 -42.51 -61.33
CA ARG A 173 45.38 -43.44 -60.28
C ARG A 173 45.23 -42.73 -58.93
N GLU A 174 46.20 -41.88 -58.58
CA GLU A 174 46.19 -41.08 -57.35
C GLU A 174 45.08 -40.01 -57.37
N GLU A 175 44.79 -39.41 -58.52
CA GLU A 175 43.62 -38.54 -58.73
C GLU A 175 42.31 -39.31 -58.58
N ALA A 176 42.16 -40.47 -59.24
CA ALA A 176 40.96 -41.29 -59.13
C ALA A 176 40.73 -41.78 -57.67
N GLN A 177 41.80 -42.13 -56.95
CA GLN A 177 41.71 -42.53 -55.55
C GLN A 177 41.30 -41.36 -54.64
N ARG A 178 41.78 -40.13 -54.88
CA ARG A 178 41.32 -38.92 -54.19
C ARG A 178 39.85 -38.63 -54.47
N ALA A 179 39.43 -38.65 -55.73
CA ALA A 179 38.04 -38.42 -56.13
C ALA A 179 37.06 -39.48 -55.56
N LEU A 180 37.51 -40.71 -55.35
CA LEU A 180 36.75 -41.75 -54.64
C LEU A 180 36.63 -41.44 -53.14
N GLN A 181 37.72 -41.05 -52.47
CA GLN A 181 37.71 -40.67 -51.05
C GLN A 181 36.82 -39.44 -50.79
N GLU A 182 36.85 -38.44 -51.68
CA GLU A 182 35.97 -37.28 -51.66
C GLU A 182 34.50 -37.68 -51.83
N ASN A 183 34.18 -38.57 -52.78
CA ASN A 183 32.83 -39.13 -52.95
C ASN A 183 32.35 -39.88 -51.71
N GLU A 184 33.19 -40.70 -51.06
CA GLU A 184 32.81 -41.36 -49.81
C GLU A 184 32.52 -40.36 -48.69
N GLN A 185 33.30 -39.28 -48.57
CA GLN A 185 33.06 -38.23 -47.58
C GLN A 185 31.75 -37.49 -47.86
N LEU A 186 31.48 -37.12 -49.11
CA LEU A 186 30.21 -36.52 -49.53
C LEU A 186 29.02 -37.45 -49.28
N ALA A 187 29.15 -38.76 -49.55
CA ALA A 187 28.12 -39.75 -49.28
C ALA A 187 27.86 -39.95 -47.77
N ARG A 188 28.91 -39.86 -46.92
CA ARG A 188 28.77 -39.84 -45.45
C ARG A 188 28.01 -38.58 -45.01
N CYS A 189 28.41 -37.40 -45.49
CA CYS A 189 27.76 -36.13 -45.15
C CYS A 189 26.29 -36.08 -45.60
N ALA A 190 25.98 -36.58 -46.81
CA ALA A 190 24.62 -36.66 -47.32
C ALA A 190 23.73 -37.54 -46.43
N LYS A 191 24.21 -38.71 -45.97
CA LYS A 191 23.50 -39.56 -45.01
C LYS A 191 23.27 -38.86 -43.66
N THR A 192 24.25 -38.11 -43.15
CA THR A 192 24.10 -37.32 -41.91
C THR A 192 23.02 -36.23 -42.07
N LEU A 193 23.03 -35.48 -43.17
CA LEU A 193 22.03 -34.45 -43.46
C LEU A 193 20.63 -35.06 -43.65
N GLN A 194 20.52 -36.21 -44.32
CA GLN A 194 19.26 -36.95 -44.48
C GLN A 194 18.70 -37.42 -43.12
N GLY A 195 19.56 -37.87 -42.20
CA GLY A 195 19.18 -38.20 -40.82
C GLY A 195 18.68 -36.99 -40.04
N GLN A 196 19.33 -35.83 -40.17
CA GLN A 196 18.88 -34.58 -39.55
C GLN A 196 17.53 -34.11 -40.13
N LEU A 197 17.34 -34.22 -41.45
CA LEU A 197 16.06 -33.93 -42.11
C LEU A 197 14.93 -34.86 -41.64
N ALA A 198 15.22 -36.14 -41.37
CA ALA A 198 14.24 -37.10 -40.85
C ALA A 198 13.80 -36.79 -39.40
N LEU A 199 14.66 -36.16 -38.58
CA LEU A 199 14.32 -35.71 -37.21
C LEU A 199 13.52 -34.39 -37.20
N LEU A 200 13.64 -33.58 -38.25
CA LEU A 200 13.06 -32.24 -38.34
C LEU A 200 11.52 -32.21 -38.14
N PRO A 201 10.71 -33.14 -38.69
CA PRO A 201 9.28 -33.25 -38.38
C PRO A 201 8.98 -33.57 -36.91
N GLN A 202 9.81 -34.36 -36.23
CA GLN A 202 9.62 -34.68 -34.82
C GLN A 202 9.91 -33.47 -33.94
N LEU A 203 10.99 -32.75 -34.22
CA LEU A 203 11.32 -31.49 -33.53
C LEU A 203 10.24 -30.42 -33.75
N LYS A 204 9.66 -30.33 -34.95
CA LYS A 204 8.50 -29.46 -35.22
C LYS A 204 7.28 -29.84 -34.37
N LYS A 205 6.93 -31.13 -34.30
CA LYS A 205 5.82 -31.59 -33.43
C LYS A 205 6.06 -31.28 -31.95
N GLN A 206 7.30 -31.42 -31.47
CA GLN A 206 7.67 -31.04 -30.10
C GLN A 206 7.58 -29.52 -29.86
N LEU A 207 7.94 -28.70 -30.86
CA LEU A 207 7.82 -27.24 -30.79
C LEU A 207 6.36 -26.80 -30.70
N GLU A 208 5.48 -27.28 -31.57
CA GLU A 208 4.05 -26.91 -31.54
C GLU A 208 3.40 -27.40 -30.24
N HIS A 209 3.67 -28.63 -29.81
CA HIS A 209 3.16 -29.14 -28.52
C HIS A 209 3.65 -28.35 -27.29
N ALA A 210 4.84 -27.75 -27.36
CA ALA A 210 5.34 -26.84 -26.33
C ALA A 210 4.69 -25.44 -26.38
N LYS A 211 4.23 -25.00 -27.56
CA LYS A 211 3.41 -23.77 -27.70
C LYS A 211 1.99 -23.99 -27.20
N GLU A 212 1.35 -25.09 -27.57
CA GLU A 212 0.01 -25.51 -27.10
C GLU A 212 -0.03 -25.50 -25.57
N LYS A 213 0.84 -26.27 -24.92
CA LYS A 213 0.97 -26.30 -23.45
C LYS A 213 1.23 -24.94 -22.80
N ARG A 214 1.89 -24.02 -23.51
CA ARG A 214 2.13 -22.64 -23.03
C ARG A 214 0.87 -21.78 -23.18
N ALA A 215 0.09 -21.97 -24.26
CA ALA A 215 -1.19 -21.31 -24.47
C ALA A 215 -2.23 -21.81 -23.44
N ASP A 216 -2.37 -23.14 -23.27
CA ASP A 216 -3.24 -23.77 -22.27
C ASP A 216 -2.96 -23.20 -20.87
N ALA A 217 -1.68 -23.14 -20.48
CA ALA A 217 -1.27 -22.58 -19.19
C ALA A 217 -1.61 -21.08 -19.08
N ALA A 218 -1.38 -20.30 -20.15
CA ALA A 218 -1.71 -18.87 -20.17
C ALA A 218 -3.22 -18.63 -20.05
N GLU A 219 -4.05 -19.40 -20.77
CA GLU A 219 -5.51 -19.34 -20.66
C GLU A 219 -5.99 -19.71 -19.26
N VAL A 220 -5.43 -20.76 -18.64
CA VAL A 220 -5.80 -21.16 -17.26
C VAL A 220 -5.40 -20.09 -16.25
N TRP A 221 -4.27 -19.41 -16.43
CA TRP A 221 -3.89 -18.27 -15.59
C TRP A 221 -4.78 -17.04 -15.81
N GLN A 222 -5.11 -16.72 -17.05
CA GLN A 222 -6.02 -15.62 -17.37
C GLN A 222 -7.43 -15.87 -16.82
N LYS A 223 -8.01 -17.06 -17.05
CA LYS A 223 -9.33 -17.44 -16.52
C LYS A 223 -9.37 -17.41 -14.98
N LYS A 224 -8.27 -17.77 -14.31
CA LYS A 224 -8.15 -17.63 -12.84
C LYS A 224 -8.05 -16.18 -12.37
N LEU A 225 -7.36 -15.32 -13.11
CA LEU A 225 -7.29 -13.89 -12.83
C LEU A 225 -8.67 -13.25 -13.00
N GLU A 226 -9.33 -13.48 -14.13
CA GLU A 226 -10.71 -13.03 -14.41
C GLU A 226 -11.71 -13.52 -13.34
N GLN A 227 -11.63 -14.78 -12.91
CA GLN A 227 -12.45 -15.31 -11.83
C GLN A 227 -12.20 -14.61 -10.48
N ARG A 228 -10.93 -14.38 -10.13
CA ARG A 228 -10.54 -13.68 -8.89
C ARG A 228 -11.00 -12.23 -8.90
N ASP A 229 -10.85 -11.54 -10.03
CA ASP A 229 -11.18 -10.13 -10.19
C ASP A 229 -12.71 -9.94 -10.17
N GLN A 230 -13.46 -10.86 -10.78
CA GLN A 230 -14.92 -10.92 -10.60
C GLN A 230 -15.36 -11.27 -9.17
N ALA A 231 -14.61 -12.12 -8.44
CA ALA A 231 -14.93 -12.42 -7.05
C ALA A 231 -14.71 -11.18 -6.17
N PHE A 232 -13.58 -10.49 -6.34
CA PHE A 232 -13.26 -9.23 -5.68
C PHE A 232 -14.33 -8.16 -5.95
N LEU A 233 -14.79 -7.99 -7.19
CA LEU A 233 -15.86 -7.03 -7.51
C LEU A 233 -17.17 -7.35 -6.76
N ARG A 234 -17.56 -8.62 -6.66
CA ARG A 234 -18.77 -9.03 -5.90
C ARG A 234 -18.59 -8.81 -4.39
N GLU A 235 -17.39 -9.05 -3.85
CA GLU A 235 -17.07 -8.75 -2.45
C GLU A 235 -17.08 -7.23 -2.18
N GLU A 236 -16.61 -6.42 -3.11
CA GLU A 236 -16.65 -4.96 -3.05
C GLU A 236 -18.09 -4.42 -3.14
N GLU A 237 -18.94 -5.00 -4.01
CA GLU A 237 -20.37 -4.69 -4.11
C GLU A 237 -21.13 -5.04 -2.82
N VAL A 238 -20.92 -6.24 -2.26
CA VAL A 238 -21.49 -6.64 -0.96
C VAL A 238 -20.94 -5.79 0.19
N GLY A 239 -19.68 -5.35 0.12
CA GLY A 239 -19.10 -4.39 1.06
C GLY A 239 -19.81 -3.03 1.00
N LYS A 240 -20.05 -2.50 -0.20
CA LYS A 240 -20.79 -1.25 -0.42
C LYS A 240 -22.25 -1.36 0.06
N GLN A 241 -22.91 -2.49 -0.17
CA GLN A 241 -24.26 -2.76 0.33
C GLN A 241 -24.31 -2.73 1.86
N LYS A 242 -23.44 -3.48 2.54
CA LYS A 242 -23.34 -3.49 4.01
C LYS A 242 -23.01 -2.12 4.60
N LEU A 243 -22.15 -1.35 3.93
CA LEU A 243 -21.87 0.03 4.33
C LEU A 243 -23.11 0.92 4.21
N ALA A 244 -23.87 0.82 3.11
CA ALA A 244 -25.12 1.55 2.94
C ALA A 244 -26.21 1.14 3.95
N GLU A 245 -26.35 -0.16 4.22
CA GLU A 245 -27.24 -0.71 5.27
C GLU A 245 -26.86 -0.16 6.66
N SER A 246 -25.57 -0.18 7.01
CA SER A 246 -25.10 0.37 8.29
C SER A 246 -25.29 1.89 8.39
N ALA A 247 -25.13 2.62 7.28
CA ALA A 247 -25.36 4.06 7.23
C ALA A 247 -26.85 4.41 7.39
N ALA A 248 -27.76 3.60 6.83
CA ALA A 248 -29.20 3.72 7.05
C ALA A 248 -29.58 3.45 8.52
N GLN A 249 -29.07 2.37 9.11
CA GLN A 249 -29.28 2.05 10.53
C GLN A 249 -28.73 3.16 11.46
N ILE A 250 -27.58 3.76 11.13
CA ILE A 250 -27.04 4.92 11.87
C ILE A 250 -27.96 6.14 11.72
N ALA A 251 -28.56 6.38 10.55
CA ALA A 251 -29.51 7.47 10.35
C ALA A 251 -30.80 7.26 11.17
N GLU A 252 -31.38 6.06 11.13
CA GLU A 252 -32.54 5.67 11.95
C GLU A 252 -32.26 5.85 13.46
N LEU A 253 -31.12 5.33 13.94
CA LEU A 253 -30.70 5.48 15.35
C LEU A 253 -30.38 6.94 15.72
N MET A 254 -29.98 7.78 14.77
CA MET A 254 -29.85 9.22 15.00
C MET A 254 -31.21 9.91 15.09
N GLU A 255 -32.20 9.53 14.26
CA GLU A 255 -33.56 10.06 14.33
C GLU A 255 -34.22 9.68 15.66
N ASP A 256 -34.21 8.39 16.02
CA ASP A 256 -34.67 7.87 17.32
C ASP A 256 -34.03 8.62 18.50
N LYS A 257 -32.72 8.89 18.42
CA LYS A 257 -32.00 9.65 19.44
C LYS A 257 -32.53 11.08 19.56
N HIS A 258 -32.72 11.81 18.46
CA HIS A 258 -33.27 13.18 18.50
C HIS A 258 -34.70 13.16 19.05
N ASP A 259 -35.50 12.17 18.67
CA ASP A 259 -36.89 12.03 19.10
C ASP A 259 -36.99 11.69 20.60
N LEU A 260 -36.08 10.86 21.11
CA LEU A 260 -35.92 10.59 22.55
C LEU A 260 -35.39 11.80 23.33
N GLN A 261 -34.46 12.58 22.77
CA GLN A 261 -33.99 13.83 23.38
C GLN A 261 -35.12 14.87 23.47
N ALA A 262 -35.92 15.05 22.42
CA ALA A 262 -37.08 15.95 22.43
C ALA A 262 -38.15 15.52 23.46
N LYS A 263 -38.40 14.21 23.60
CA LYS A 263 -39.28 13.65 24.64
C LYS A 263 -38.72 13.88 26.04
N LEU A 264 -37.42 13.69 26.24
CA LEU A 264 -36.73 13.93 27.52
C LEU A 264 -36.83 15.40 27.93
N GLU A 265 -36.49 16.35 27.05
CA GLU A 265 -36.63 17.78 27.34
C GLU A 265 -38.08 18.18 27.67
N GLN A 266 -39.07 17.57 26.99
CA GLN A 266 -40.48 17.84 27.28
C GLN A 266 -40.88 17.31 28.67
N LEU A 267 -40.34 16.17 29.11
CA LEU A 267 -40.56 15.62 30.45
C LEU A 267 -39.84 16.43 31.52
N GLU A 268 -38.62 16.91 31.27
CA GLU A 268 -37.90 17.82 32.17
C GLU A 268 -38.65 19.14 32.36
N ARG A 269 -39.18 19.73 31.27
CA ARG A 269 -40.03 20.93 31.32
C ARG A 269 -41.30 20.70 32.16
N LYS A 270 -42.03 19.60 31.91
CA LYS A 270 -43.23 19.21 32.68
C LYS A 270 -42.92 18.96 34.17
N LEU A 271 -41.78 18.35 34.48
CA LEU A 271 -41.35 18.10 35.85
C LEU A 271 -41.01 19.42 36.56
N TRP A 272 -40.34 20.35 35.87
CA TRP A 272 -40.06 21.68 36.38
C TRP A 272 -41.35 22.50 36.62
N GLU A 273 -42.30 22.45 35.70
CA GLU A 273 -43.64 23.04 35.85
C GLU A 273 -44.34 22.51 37.11
N VAL A 274 -44.50 21.18 37.23
CA VAL A 274 -45.13 20.54 38.40
C VAL A 274 -44.39 20.85 39.71
N ALA A 275 -43.05 20.91 39.70
CA ALA A 275 -42.26 21.24 40.89
C ALA A 275 -42.41 22.72 41.30
N ASN A 276 -42.52 23.63 40.34
CA ASN A 276 -42.83 25.04 40.58
C ASN A 276 -44.25 25.21 41.11
N ASP A 277 -45.24 24.58 40.48
CA ASP A 277 -46.64 24.66 40.85
C ASP A 277 -46.83 24.15 42.28
N HIS A 278 -46.33 22.94 42.59
CA HIS A 278 -46.34 22.39 43.94
C HIS A 278 -45.62 23.28 44.97
N GLN A 279 -44.54 23.98 44.58
CA GLN A 279 -43.90 24.98 45.44
C GLN A 279 -44.77 26.22 45.67
N THR A 280 -45.55 26.67 44.67
CA THR A 280 -46.50 27.79 44.85
C THR A 280 -47.71 27.38 45.70
N GLU A 281 -48.28 26.19 45.47
CA GLU A 281 -49.32 25.59 46.32
C GLU A 281 -48.84 25.50 47.77
N SER A 282 -47.67 24.90 48.00
CA SER A 282 -47.05 24.80 49.33
C SER A 282 -46.86 26.18 49.99
N ARG A 283 -46.52 27.23 49.23
CA ARG A 283 -46.45 28.60 49.75
C ARG A 283 -47.83 29.14 50.13
N HIS A 284 -48.86 28.90 49.30
CA HIS A 284 -50.22 29.34 49.59
C HIS A 284 -50.85 28.57 50.76
N GLU A 285 -50.58 27.28 50.90
CA GLU A 285 -51.00 26.48 52.06
C GLU A 285 -50.30 26.97 53.35
N ASN A 286 -48.99 27.21 53.32
CA ASN A 286 -48.29 27.80 54.47
C ASN A 286 -48.83 29.20 54.84
N GLN A 287 -49.16 30.05 53.86
CA GLN A 287 -49.83 31.33 54.11
C GLN A 287 -51.24 31.16 54.71
N ARG A 288 -52.00 30.17 54.26
CA ARG A 288 -53.33 29.82 54.80
C ARG A 288 -53.22 29.29 56.24
N LEU A 289 -52.29 28.40 56.50
CA LEU A 289 -52.01 27.85 57.83
C LEU A 289 -51.55 28.93 58.80
N SER A 290 -50.66 29.84 58.38
CA SER A 290 -50.24 30.99 59.20
C SER A 290 -51.40 31.95 59.52
N LYS A 291 -52.28 32.24 58.55
CA LYS A 291 -53.52 33.01 58.79
C LYS A 291 -54.43 32.30 59.79
N LEU A 292 -54.62 30.99 59.63
CA LEU A 292 -55.42 30.17 60.56
C LEU A 292 -54.82 30.18 61.97
N GLU A 293 -53.50 29.99 62.11
CA GLU A 293 -52.78 30.06 63.39
C GLU A 293 -52.98 31.41 64.08
N ILE A 294 -52.91 32.52 63.35
CA ILE A 294 -53.20 33.87 63.86
C ILE A 294 -54.66 33.97 64.33
N THR A 295 -55.63 33.49 63.54
CA THR A 295 -57.05 33.51 63.96
C THR A 295 -57.32 32.60 65.17
N THR A 296 -56.67 31.44 65.27
CA THR A 296 -56.76 30.54 66.42
C THR A 296 -56.19 31.20 67.67
N LYS A 297 -55.05 31.88 67.57
CA LYS A 297 -54.48 32.67 68.68
C LYS A 297 -55.41 33.80 69.12
N GLN A 298 -55.97 34.58 68.17
CA GLN A 298 -56.94 35.62 68.48
C GLN A 298 -58.24 35.08 69.10
N LEU A 299 -58.69 33.89 68.70
CA LEU A 299 -59.85 33.23 69.32
C LEU A 299 -59.50 32.71 70.72
N GLN A 300 -58.31 32.14 70.92
CA GLN A 300 -57.83 31.71 72.23
C GLN A 300 -57.68 32.89 73.21
N GLU A 301 -57.12 34.02 72.76
CA GLU A 301 -57.05 35.28 73.51
C GLU A 301 -58.46 35.79 73.88
N LYS A 302 -59.42 35.76 72.95
CA LYS A 302 -60.83 36.13 73.22
C LYS A 302 -61.52 35.19 74.19
N VAL A 303 -61.26 33.88 74.13
CA VAL A 303 -61.80 32.90 75.09
C VAL A 303 -61.21 33.15 76.47
N LEU A 304 -59.89 33.35 76.59
CA LEU A 304 -59.25 33.68 77.88
C LEU A 304 -59.76 35.02 78.46
N ALA A 305 -60.01 36.03 77.61
CA ALA A 305 -60.61 37.29 78.04
C ALA A 305 -62.08 37.12 78.47
N ALA A 306 -62.85 36.28 77.78
CA ALA A 306 -64.23 35.95 78.17
C ALA A 306 -64.29 35.14 79.47
N GLU A 307 -63.37 34.20 79.69
CA GLU A 307 -63.23 33.48 80.96
C GLU A 307 -62.84 34.43 82.10
N ALA A 308 -61.95 35.40 81.86
CA ALA A 308 -61.59 36.41 82.85
C ALA A 308 -62.80 37.28 83.21
N ALA A 309 -63.51 37.81 82.21
CA ALA A 309 -64.73 38.59 82.42
C ALA A 309 -65.85 37.78 83.10
N ALA A 310 -65.95 36.47 82.84
CA ALA A 310 -66.88 35.59 83.54
C ALA A 310 -66.51 35.44 85.03
N ARG A 311 -65.22 35.21 85.36
CA ARG A 311 -64.73 35.16 86.75
C ARG A 311 -64.91 36.49 87.48
N GLU A 312 -64.71 37.62 86.79
CA GLU A 312 -64.98 38.96 87.33
C GLU A 312 -66.49 39.18 87.57
N ALA A 313 -67.36 38.69 86.68
CA ALA A 313 -68.81 38.75 86.86
C ALA A 313 -69.31 37.84 88.00
N GLU A 314 -68.71 36.65 88.18
CA GLU A 314 -68.96 35.76 89.31
C GLU A 314 -68.55 36.43 90.64
N GLN A 315 -67.36 37.04 90.69
CA GLN A 315 -66.90 37.81 91.86
C GLN A 315 -67.82 39.00 92.14
N ALA A 316 -68.23 39.75 91.12
CA ALA A 316 -69.18 40.85 91.26
C ALA A 316 -70.56 40.36 91.75
N GLN A 317 -71.01 39.17 91.35
CA GLN A 317 -72.25 38.57 91.85
C GLN A 317 -72.12 38.15 93.32
N VAL A 318 -70.97 37.62 93.75
CA VAL A 318 -70.71 37.31 95.17
C VAL A 318 -70.73 38.58 96.00
N VAL A 319 -69.99 39.62 95.60
CA VAL A 319 -69.98 40.93 96.29
C VAL A 319 -71.39 41.55 96.30
N ALA A 320 -72.15 41.47 95.20
CA ALA A 320 -73.53 41.95 95.16
C ALA A 320 -74.42 41.24 96.19
N ARG A 321 -74.34 39.91 96.32
CA ARG A 321 -75.06 39.15 97.35
C ARG A 321 -74.62 39.55 98.76
N GLU A 322 -73.32 39.66 99.02
CA GLU A 322 -72.78 40.10 100.31
C GLU A 322 -73.26 41.51 100.68
N THR A 323 -73.31 42.44 99.74
CA THR A 323 -73.85 43.80 99.98
C THR A 323 -75.36 43.79 100.18
N GLN A 324 -76.12 42.94 99.48
CA GLN A 324 -77.55 42.77 99.70
C GLN A 324 -77.85 42.18 101.09
N GLU A 325 -77.04 41.21 101.55
CA GLU A 325 -77.13 40.67 102.91
C GLU A 325 -76.75 41.70 103.98
N GLN A 326 -75.79 42.59 103.71
CA GLN A 326 -75.49 43.70 104.62
C GLN A 326 -76.64 44.71 104.65
N GLU A 327 -77.23 45.02 103.49
CA GLU A 327 -78.37 45.94 103.38
C GLU A 327 -79.62 45.40 104.10
N THR A 328 -79.94 44.11 104.00
CA THR A 328 -81.07 43.51 104.73
C THR A 328 -80.83 43.46 106.24
N ARG A 329 -79.61 43.13 106.69
CA ARG A 329 -79.24 43.20 108.12
C ARG A 329 -79.34 44.64 108.67
N LEU A 330 -79.00 45.65 107.86
CA LEU A 330 -79.15 47.06 108.23
C LEU A 330 -80.61 47.53 108.23
N ARG A 331 -81.48 46.99 107.34
CA ARG A 331 -82.93 47.21 107.42
C ARG A 331 -83.51 46.63 108.71
N GLN A 332 -83.18 45.37 109.05
CA GLN A 332 -83.62 44.72 110.28
C GLN A 332 -83.19 45.51 111.53
N LEU A 333 -81.93 45.97 111.59
CA LEU A 333 -81.45 46.85 112.68
C LEU A 333 -82.16 48.22 112.75
N ALA A 334 -82.74 48.70 111.65
CA ALA A 334 -83.54 49.93 111.63
C ALA A 334 -85.00 49.67 112.02
N GLU A 335 -85.55 48.51 111.68
CA GLU A 335 -86.85 48.00 112.12
C GLU A 335 -86.84 47.75 113.64
N ASP A 336 -85.88 46.97 114.15
CA ASP A 336 -85.64 46.75 115.60
C ASP A 336 -85.53 48.09 116.37
N ALA A 337 -84.91 49.11 115.75
CA ALA A 337 -84.74 50.43 116.34
C ALA A 337 -86.01 51.31 116.27
N ALA A 338 -86.88 51.08 115.29
CA ALA A 338 -88.19 51.73 115.20
C ALA A 338 -89.14 51.14 116.25
N ASP A 339 -89.24 49.82 116.36
CA ASP A 339 -90.02 49.11 117.39
C ASP A 339 -89.58 49.55 118.81
N ALA A 340 -88.26 49.69 119.04
CA ALA A 340 -87.71 50.17 120.30
C ALA A 340 -87.96 51.67 120.59
N VAL A 341 -88.39 52.45 119.58
CA VAL A 341 -88.87 53.84 119.74
C VAL A 341 -90.39 53.85 119.92
N GLU A 342 -91.14 53.02 119.21
CA GLU A 342 -92.59 52.88 119.36
C GLU A 342 -92.95 52.39 120.76
N ALA A 343 -92.32 51.32 121.27
CA ALA A 343 -92.49 50.84 122.65
C ALA A 343 -92.04 51.85 123.73
N ARG A 344 -91.26 52.88 123.37
CA ARG A 344 -90.96 54.03 124.26
C ARG A 344 -92.01 55.13 124.16
N ALA A 345 -92.60 55.34 122.98
CA ALA A 345 -93.70 56.27 122.78
C ALA A 345 -94.96 55.76 123.49
N GLU A 346 -95.37 54.51 123.27
CA GLU A 346 -96.46 53.84 123.98
C GLU A 346 -96.30 53.98 125.50
N LYS A 347 -95.09 53.72 126.02
CA LYS A 347 -94.83 53.88 127.46
C LYS A 347 -94.94 55.32 127.92
N ALA A 348 -94.44 56.29 127.16
CA ALA A 348 -94.56 57.71 127.50
C ALA A 348 -96.02 58.19 127.47
N GLU A 349 -96.85 57.68 126.56
CA GLU A 349 -98.29 57.91 126.54
C GLU A 349 -98.98 57.26 127.76
N HIS A 350 -98.55 56.06 128.15
CA HIS A 350 -99.09 55.37 129.33
C HIS A 350 -98.72 56.09 130.64
N ASP A 351 -97.47 56.54 130.80
CA ASP A 351 -96.99 57.36 131.92
C ASP A 351 -97.75 58.72 131.96
N LEU A 352 -98.07 59.30 130.80
CA LEU A 352 -98.83 60.56 130.68
C LEU A 352 -100.32 60.37 131.00
N ALA A 353 -100.93 59.25 130.62
CA ALA A 353 -102.29 58.89 131.01
C ALA A 353 -102.40 58.68 132.53
N GLU A 354 -101.43 58.00 133.16
CA GLU A 354 -101.37 57.91 134.62
C GLU A 354 -101.27 59.29 135.27
N ALA A 355 -100.38 60.16 134.79
CA ALA A 355 -100.24 61.53 135.28
C ALA A 355 -101.55 62.34 135.17
N GLN A 356 -102.29 62.22 134.06
CA GLN A 356 -103.60 62.86 133.88
C GLN A 356 -104.63 62.35 134.90
N THR A 357 -104.71 61.05 135.15
CA THR A 357 -105.64 60.51 136.17
C THR A 357 -105.26 60.90 137.60
N GLN A 358 -103.98 61.10 137.90
CA GLN A 358 -103.53 61.64 139.18
C GLN A 358 -103.90 63.13 139.33
N LEU A 359 -103.79 63.91 138.24
CA LEU A 359 -104.14 65.33 138.22
C LEU A 359 -105.65 65.54 138.45
N GLY A 360 -106.50 64.77 137.76
CA GLY A 360 -107.96 64.82 137.97
C GLY A 360 -108.37 64.47 139.41
N ARG A 361 -107.74 63.46 140.04
CA ARG A 361 -107.97 63.12 141.47
C ARG A 361 -107.56 64.24 142.42
N LEU A 362 -106.55 65.04 142.07
CA LEU A 362 -106.14 66.21 142.86
C LEU A 362 -107.12 67.37 142.69
N GLU A 363 -107.67 67.57 141.49
CA GLU A 363 -108.73 68.56 141.25
C GLU A 363 -110.02 68.23 142.01
N GLU A 364 -110.48 66.97 141.97
CA GLU A 364 -111.63 66.49 142.76
C GLU A 364 -111.42 66.72 144.27
N ALA A 365 -110.24 66.38 144.78
CA ALA A 365 -109.89 66.54 146.20
C ALA A 365 -109.82 68.02 146.65
N LEU A 366 -109.50 68.95 145.74
CA LEU A 366 -109.50 70.39 146.00
C LEU A 366 -110.92 70.97 145.93
N GLN A 367 -111.72 70.60 144.92
CA GLN A 367 -113.12 71.00 144.81
C GLN A 367 -113.92 70.58 146.05
N ALA A 368 -113.67 69.38 146.60
CA ALA A 368 -114.30 68.89 147.83
C ALA A 368 -113.99 69.75 149.09
N ARG A 369 -113.01 70.66 149.04
CA ARG A 369 -112.69 71.62 150.10
C ARG A 369 -113.12 73.06 149.79
N GLY A 370 -113.83 73.29 148.67
CA GLY A 370 -114.31 74.62 148.27
C GLY A 370 -113.21 75.55 147.75
N VAL A 371 -112.08 75.00 147.27
CA VAL A 371 -110.97 75.77 146.68
C VAL A 371 -110.66 75.20 145.30
N THR A 372 -110.68 76.05 144.27
CA THR A 372 -110.32 75.65 142.89
C THR A 372 -108.82 75.76 142.64
N LEU A 373 -108.30 74.93 141.72
CA LEU A 373 -106.86 74.85 141.42
C LEU A 373 -106.29 76.21 140.95
N ASP A 374 -107.02 76.95 140.11
CA ASP A 374 -106.66 78.30 139.64
C ASP A 374 -106.46 79.32 140.77
N TYR A 375 -107.19 79.18 141.88
CA TYR A 375 -107.09 80.09 143.03
C TYR A 375 -105.80 79.88 143.83
N LEU A 376 -105.18 78.69 143.72
CA LEU A 376 -103.88 78.39 144.32
C LEU A 376 -102.71 78.74 143.38
N LEU A 377 -102.89 78.51 142.07
CA LEU A 377 -101.88 78.83 141.04
C LEU A 377 -101.62 80.35 140.88
N THR A 378 -102.51 81.20 141.36
CA THR A 378 -102.39 82.67 141.29
C THR A 378 -101.67 83.32 142.47
N GLN A 379 -101.22 82.56 143.48
CA GLN A 379 -100.42 83.09 144.61
C GLN A 379 -99.20 82.23 145.01
N GLN A 380 -98.17 82.18 144.16
CA GLN A 380 -96.77 82.19 144.65
C GLN A 380 -95.70 82.47 143.58
N THR A 381 -94.60 83.07 144.03
CA THR A 381 -93.28 83.14 143.38
C THR A 381 -92.22 82.88 144.48
N PRO A 382 -90.93 82.59 144.17
CA PRO A 382 -90.30 82.11 142.93
C PRO A 382 -89.59 80.75 143.18
N ILE A 383 -88.32 80.58 142.76
CA ILE A 383 -87.40 79.41 142.91
C ILE A 383 -87.66 78.32 141.84
N SER A 384 -86.73 77.85 140.97
CA SER A 384 -85.25 77.76 140.90
C SER A 384 -84.64 76.39 141.27
N THR A 385 -84.73 75.42 140.36
CA THR A 385 -83.87 74.23 140.22
C THR A 385 -83.51 74.05 138.73
N ALA A 386 -82.33 73.60 138.24
CA ALA A 386 -81.12 72.94 138.74
C ALA A 386 -80.99 71.45 138.32
N GLY A 387 -80.03 71.18 137.41
CA GLY A 387 -79.76 69.86 136.83
C GLY A 387 -80.24 69.75 135.37
N ARG A 388 -79.63 68.93 134.48
CA ARG A 388 -78.59 67.91 134.70
C ARG A 388 -77.64 67.78 133.48
N ARG A 389 -76.36 68.14 133.69
CA ARG A 389 -75.09 67.54 133.22
C ARG A 389 -74.88 67.14 131.73
N LEU A 390 -73.69 67.47 131.22
CA LEU A 390 -73.01 66.74 130.13
C LEU A 390 -72.75 65.26 130.53
N PRO A 391 -72.63 64.34 129.56
CA PRO A 391 -71.30 63.90 129.08
C PRO A 391 -71.08 64.33 127.62
N THR A 392 -69.90 64.67 127.09
CA THR A 392 -68.49 64.26 127.26
C THR A 392 -68.11 62.87 126.74
N ASN A 393 -67.10 62.87 125.86
CA ASN A 393 -66.14 61.80 125.54
C ASN A 393 -66.59 60.62 124.66
N GLY A 394 -65.61 60.13 123.88
CA GLY A 394 -65.76 59.13 122.82
C GLY A 394 -65.52 59.77 121.44
N ARG A 395 -64.35 60.32 121.09
CA ARG A 395 -62.95 59.92 121.35
C ARG A 395 -62.64 58.46 121.03
N ALA A 396 -61.60 58.31 120.21
CA ALA A 396 -60.73 57.16 120.02
C ALA A 396 -61.02 56.27 118.81
N ASN A 397 -59.91 55.99 118.12
CA ASN A 397 -59.60 54.74 117.43
C ASN A 397 -60.37 54.41 116.14
N THR A 398 -59.78 53.72 115.17
CA THR A 398 -58.39 53.20 115.06
C THR A 398 -57.85 53.58 113.67
N ASN A 399 -56.54 53.75 113.47
CA ASN A 399 -55.57 52.70 113.13
C ASN A 399 -56.12 51.66 112.11
N SER A 400 -55.33 51.08 111.22
CA SER A 400 -53.89 50.82 111.30
C SER A 400 -53.29 50.69 109.88
N THR A 401 -52.02 51.02 109.64
CA THR A 401 -50.91 50.03 109.64
C THR A 401 -51.20 48.84 108.72
N MET A 402 -50.45 48.49 107.68
CA MET A 402 -49.21 48.92 107.01
C MET A 402 -48.98 47.87 105.88
N ARG A 403 -47.85 47.92 105.16
CA ARG A 403 -47.02 46.77 104.68
C ARG A 403 -47.74 45.42 104.41
N LYS A 404 -47.64 44.85 103.19
CA LYS A 404 -46.51 43.99 102.75
C LYS A 404 -46.10 42.94 103.80
N PRO A 405 -45.90 41.65 103.44
CA PRO A 405 -44.81 41.36 102.48
C PRO A 405 -44.87 40.04 101.67
N PHE A 406 -43.87 39.90 100.77
CA PHE A 406 -43.28 38.65 100.24
C PHE A 406 -44.16 37.71 99.38
N ALA A 407 -43.63 36.91 98.44
CA ALA A 407 -42.24 36.71 98.00
C ALA A 407 -42.10 36.48 96.46
N ALA A 408 -40.86 36.53 95.96
CA ALA A 408 -40.15 35.55 95.09
C ALA A 408 -40.93 34.67 94.07
N THR A 409 -40.45 34.30 92.87
CA THR A 409 -39.16 34.41 92.11
C THR A 409 -39.38 33.80 90.70
N SER A 410 -38.58 33.92 89.63
CA SER A 410 -37.44 34.77 89.21
C SER A 410 -37.16 34.51 87.69
N THR A 411 -36.19 35.23 87.09
CA THR A 411 -35.40 34.84 85.88
C THR A 411 -36.13 34.67 84.52
N ARG A 412 -35.52 34.93 83.34
CA ARG A 412 -34.24 35.60 82.95
C ARG A 412 -34.35 36.18 81.52
N ARG A 413 -33.40 37.04 81.13
CA ARG A 413 -33.17 37.54 79.75
C ARG A 413 -31.91 36.91 79.12
N GLY A 414 -31.78 36.98 77.79
CA GLY A 414 -30.65 36.45 76.99
C GLY A 414 -31.14 35.40 75.98
N THR A 415 -30.96 35.48 74.66
CA THR A 415 -30.08 36.30 73.78
C THR A 415 -28.61 35.88 73.74
N ILE A 416 -28.27 35.04 72.74
CA ILE A 416 -26.97 34.70 72.09
C ILE A 416 -27.35 33.66 71.00
N GLY A 417 -26.67 33.47 69.86
CA GLY A 417 -25.52 34.19 69.30
C GLY A 417 -24.54 33.25 68.57
N THR A 418 -24.25 33.54 67.29
CA THR A 418 -23.11 33.06 66.47
C THR A 418 -22.94 31.57 66.09
N LYS A 419 -22.92 31.35 64.76
CA LYS A 419 -21.90 30.63 63.95
C LYS A 419 -21.37 29.25 64.37
N VAL A 420 -21.55 28.27 63.48
CA VAL A 420 -20.43 27.47 62.93
C VAL A 420 -20.56 27.45 61.41
N ALA A 421 -19.42 27.44 60.70
CA ALA A 421 -19.36 27.14 59.27
C ALA A 421 -18.17 26.20 59.03
N SER A 422 -18.39 25.13 58.26
CA SER A 422 -17.33 24.22 57.81
C SER A 422 -17.49 23.94 56.32
N LYS A 423 -16.36 23.89 55.62
CA LYS A 423 -16.26 23.95 54.15
C LYS A 423 -15.20 22.96 53.71
N ALA A 424 -15.59 21.99 52.89
CA ALA A 424 -14.67 21.03 52.27
C ALA A 424 -14.85 21.02 50.75
N ARG A 425 -13.75 20.82 50.02
CA ARG A 425 -13.67 20.66 48.56
C ARG A 425 -12.76 19.48 48.27
N CYS A 426 -13.16 18.58 47.36
CA CYS A 426 -12.35 17.97 46.30
C CYS A 426 -13.28 17.05 45.47
N SER A 427 -13.22 16.91 44.14
CA SER A 427 -12.24 17.27 43.08
C SER A 427 -11.24 16.18 42.67
N THR A 428 -11.74 15.26 41.83
CA THR A 428 -11.08 14.51 40.73
C THR A 428 -12.24 14.14 39.80
N ARG A 429 -12.29 14.41 38.49
CA ARG A 429 -11.28 14.41 37.41
C ARG A 429 -10.66 13.04 37.20
N ILE A 430 -11.23 12.28 36.26
CA ILE A 430 -10.59 11.19 35.54
C ILE A 430 -10.72 11.56 34.06
N GLU A 431 -9.60 11.56 33.35
CA GLU A 431 -9.50 11.79 31.91
C GLU A 431 -8.86 10.57 31.25
N PHE A 432 -9.29 10.28 30.03
CA PHE A 432 -8.63 9.48 28.98
C PHE A 432 -7.63 8.38 29.40
N ALA A 433 -8.03 7.13 29.17
CA ALA A 433 -7.10 6.09 28.71
C ALA A 433 -7.37 5.86 27.21
N SER A 434 -6.36 6.05 26.36
CA SER A 434 -6.39 5.71 24.94
C SER A 434 -5.43 4.55 24.72
N ASN A 435 -5.92 3.45 24.14
CA ASN A 435 -5.10 2.33 23.72
C ASN A 435 -5.15 2.21 22.19
N ASN A 436 -3.98 2.30 21.56
CA ASN A 436 -3.74 1.92 20.17
C ASN A 436 -3.06 0.55 20.14
N GLU A 437 -3.68 -0.42 19.49
CA GLU A 437 -3.09 -1.66 18.96
C GLU A 437 -3.86 -1.88 17.64
N ASP A 438 -3.30 -1.89 16.41
CA ASP A 438 -1.95 -2.14 15.87
C ASP A 438 -1.47 -3.60 15.98
N GLU A 439 -2.40 -4.55 15.87
CA GLU A 439 -2.06 -5.90 15.40
C GLU A 439 -1.90 -5.93 13.87
N ARG A 440 -0.69 -6.27 13.43
CA ARG A 440 -0.42 -6.84 12.11
C ARG A 440 -0.06 -8.30 12.30
N ASP A 441 -0.81 -9.20 11.67
CA ASP A 441 -0.29 -10.41 10.98
C ASP A 441 -1.41 -11.44 10.72
N ARG A 442 -1.83 -11.55 9.45
CA ARG A 442 -2.31 -12.78 8.79
C ARG A 442 -2.51 -12.59 7.29
#